data_AF-A0A1F2QQU2-F1
#
_entry.id   AF-A0A1F2QQU2-F1
#
_cell.length_a   1.000
_cell.length_b   1.000
_cell.length_c   1.000
_cell.angle_alpha   90.00
_cell.angle_beta   90.00
_cell.angle_gamma   90.00
#
_symmetry.space_group_name_H-M   'P 1'
#
loop_
_entity.id
_entity.type
_entity.pdbx_description
1 polymer ?
#
loop_
_entity_poly.entity_id
_entity_poly.type
_entity_poly.pdbx_seq_one_letter_code
_entity_poly.pdbx_strand_id
1 'polypeptide(L)'
;MRGKTLMNPFEGWAAGDFRHHAVEFCALARDAYGLELDFSPGTLGRLDDLIDSNFGPGSADQNSNLIVGMGCYLGEVVIRAHGGAWRADEEFFHSPAVVIEGKLQTRTFPLSRVWRRFEYGIEHSLVAYYGDVRRTLSRL
;
A
#
# COMPACT_ATOMS: atom_id res chain seq x y z
N MET A 1 -32.86 9.18 -1.65
CA MET A 1 -32.14 8.43 -2.69
C MET A 1 -31.29 7.38 -1.99
N ARG A 2 -31.39 6.12 -2.40
CA ARG A 2 -30.69 4.99 -1.78
C ARG A 2 -29.19 5.26 -1.74
N GLY A 3 -28.59 5.17 -0.54
CA GLY A 3 -27.14 5.27 -0.36
C GLY A 3 -26.48 4.24 -1.27
N LYS A 4 -25.56 4.70 -2.11
CA LYS A 4 -24.73 3.82 -2.94
C LYS A 4 -23.90 3.03 -1.94
N THR A 5 -24.23 1.76 -1.71
CA THR A 5 -23.33 0.83 -1.01
C THR A 5 -22.00 0.95 -1.74
N LEU A 6 -21.00 1.55 -1.09
CA LEU A 6 -19.64 1.56 -1.59
C LEU A 6 -19.18 0.10 -1.50
N MET A 7 -19.42 -0.66 -2.57
CA MET A 7 -18.95 -2.03 -2.70
C MET A 7 -17.44 -1.99 -2.49
N ASN A 8 -16.97 -2.67 -1.45
CA ASN A 8 -15.55 -2.80 -1.20
C ASN A 8 -14.97 -3.62 -2.37
N PRO A 9 -14.11 -3.06 -3.24
CA PRO A 9 -13.60 -3.79 -4.40
C PRO A 9 -12.70 -4.97 -4.01
N PHE A 10 -12.32 -5.06 -2.74
CA PHE A 10 -11.53 -6.14 -2.17
C PHE A 10 -12.38 -7.10 -1.33
N GLU A 11 -13.72 -6.99 -1.39
CA GLU A 11 -14.61 -7.96 -0.76
C GLU A 11 -14.29 -9.37 -1.28
N GLY A 12 -14.09 -10.31 -0.35
CA GLY A 12 -13.71 -11.69 -0.66
C GLY A 12 -12.22 -11.92 -0.90
N TRP A 13 -11.37 -10.88 -0.93
CA TRP A 13 -9.91 -11.07 -1.00
C TRP A 13 -9.36 -11.64 0.31
N ALA A 14 -8.59 -12.71 0.19
CA ALA A 14 -7.77 -13.26 1.25
C ALA A 14 -6.38 -12.62 1.26
N ALA A 15 -5.60 -12.86 2.31
CA ALA A 15 -4.20 -12.41 2.40
C ALA A 15 -3.33 -12.90 1.22
N GLY A 16 -3.68 -14.04 0.63
CA GLY A 16 -3.00 -14.58 -0.55
C GLY A 16 -3.18 -13.70 -1.79
N ASP A 17 -4.34 -13.07 -1.97
CA ASP A 17 -4.64 -12.23 -3.13
C ASP A 17 -3.82 -10.94 -3.10
N PHE A 18 -3.70 -10.30 -1.94
CA PHE A 18 -2.84 -9.13 -1.77
C PHE A 18 -1.37 -9.47 -2.05
N ARG A 19 -0.89 -10.60 -1.53
CA ARG A 19 0.48 -11.05 -1.81
C ARG A 19 0.70 -11.32 -3.29
N HIS A 20 -0.26 -11.93 -3.96
CA HIS A 20 -0.19 -12.20 -5.39
C HIS A 20 -0.05 -10.90 -6.19
N HIS A 21 -0.92 -9.92 -5.96
CA HIS A 21 -0.84 -8.61 -6.62
C HIS A 21 0.47 -7.87 -6.31
N ALA A 22 1.02 -8.04 -5.11
CA ALA A 22 2.32 -7.47 -4.77
C ALA A 22 3.47 -8.08 -5.60
N VAL A 23 3.41 -9.38 -5.87
CA VAL A 23 4.39 -10.09 -6.72
C VAL A 23 4.22 -9.72 -8.19
N GLU A 24 2.97 -9.66 -8.69
CA GLU A 24 2.68 -9.20 -10.04
C GLU A 24 3.17 -7.76 -10.25
N PHE A 25 2.98 -6.89 -9.26
CA PHE A 25 3.50 -5.53 -9.30
C PHE A 25 5.03 -5.50 -9.37
N CYS A 26 5.75 -6.39 -8.67
CA CYS A 26 7.21 -6.46 -8.80
C CYS A 26 7.63 -6.84 -10.23
N ALA A 27 6.90 -7.75 -10.88
CA ALA A 27 7.15 -8.10 -12.28
C ALA A 27 6.88 -6.91 -13.21
N LEU A 28 5.74 -6.23 -13.04
CA LEU A 28 5.41 -5.01 -13.77
C LEU A 28 6.47 -3.92 -13.57
N ALA A 29 6.92 -3.70 -12.33
CA ALA A 29 7.92 -2.70 -11.98
C ALA A 29 9.24 -2.92 -12.73
N ARG A 30 9.71 -4.17 -12.76
CA ARG A 30 10.91 -4.56 -13.52
C ARG A 30 10.69 -4.42 -15.02
N ASP A 31 9.62 -4.98 -15.55
CA ASP A 31 9.44 -5.14 -17.00
C ASP A 31 9.08 -3.80 -17.68
N ALA A 32 8.30 -2.94 -17.02
CA ALA A 32 7.85 -1.66 -17.56
C ALA A 32 8.77 -0.48 -17.20
N TYR A 33 9.45 -0.53 -16.05
CA TYR A 33 10.22 0.60 -15.52
C TYR A 33 11.68 0.28 -15.17
N GLY A 34 12.14 -0.96 -15.40
CA GLY A 34 13.50 -1.38 -15.02
C GLY A 34 13.74 -1.34 -13.50
N LEU A 35 12.67 -1.40 -12.70
CA LEU A 35 12.72 -1.18 -11.27
C LEU A 35 12.73 -2.51 -10.50
N GLU A 36 13.87 -2.85 -9.91
CA GLU A 36 13.98 -4.01 -9.03
C GLU A 36 13.38 -3.72 -7.65
N LEU A 37 12.52 -4.61 -7.16
CA LEU A 37 11.84 -4.51 -5.88
C LEU A 37 12.00 -5.84 -5.13
N ASP A 38 12.34 -5.77 -3.84
CA ASP A 38 12.77 -6.92 -3.04
C ASP A 38 11.96 -7.13 -1.75
N PHE A 39 10.85 -6.40 -1.61
CA PHE A 39 10.02 -6.31 -0.40
C PHE A 39 10.77 -5.82 0.85
N SER A 40 11.96 -5.21 0.70
CA SER A 40 12.63 -4.51 1.77
C SER A 40 12.13 -3.06 1.86
N PRO A 41 12.20 -2.44 3.05
CA PRO A 41 11.93 -1.01 3.17
C PRO A 41 12.86 -0.13 2.32
N GLY A 42 14.06 -0.62 1.98
CA GLY A 42 15.07 0.13 1.23
C GLY A 42 14.67 0.42 -0.22
N THR A 43 13.69 -0.32 -0.76
CA THR A 43 13.19 -0.13 -2.13
C THR A 43 11.95 0.76 -2.19
N LEU A 44 11.40 1.23 -1.06
CA LEU A 44 10.25 2.15 -1.06
C LEU A 44 10.57 3.51 -1.69
N GLY A 45 11.80 3.99 -1.56
CA GLY A 45 12.23 5.24 -2.21
C GLY A 45 12.15 5.16 -3.73
N ARG A 46 12.37 3.96 -4.29
CA ARG A 46 12.24 3.72 -5.73
C ARG A 46 10.81 3.89 -6.23
N LEU A 47 9.82 3.62 -5.37
CA LEU A 47 8.41 3.86 -5.70
C LEU A 47 8.05 5.34 -5.63
N ASP A 48 8.59 6.07 -4.65
CA ASP A 48 8.44 7.54 -4.61
C ASP A 48 9.05 8.17 -5.88
N ASP A 49 10.27 7.77 -6.27
CA ASP A 49 10.95 8.24 -7.48
C ASP A 49 10.20 7.88 -8.77
N LEU A 50 9.68 6.65 -8.84
CA LEU A 50 8.85 6.18 -9.96
C LEU A 50 7.61 7.06 -10.11
N ILE A 51 6.96 7.40 -8.99
CA ILE A 51 5.76 8.23 -8.99
C ILE A 51 6.08 9.63 -9.49
N ASP A 52 7.10 10.29 -8.94
CA ASP A 52 7.46 11.66 -9.35
C ASP A 52 7.91 11.75 -10.81
N SER A 53 8.54 10.70 -11.33
CA SER A 53 9.06 10.69 -12.70
C SER A 53 7.97 10.45 -13.76
N ASN A 54 6.85 9.82 -13.40
CA ASN A 54 5.88 9.32 -14.38
C ASN A 54 4.44 9.81 -14.15
N PHE A 55 4.10 10.30 -12.95
CA PHE A 55 2.75 10.68 -12.59
C PHE A 55 2.73 12.03 -11.88
N GLY A 56 1.74 12.87 -12.21
CA GLY A 56 1.50 14.13 -11.51
C GLY A 56 0.50 13.96 -10.35
N PRO A 57 0.48 14.88 -9.37
CA PRO A 57 -0.61 14.95 -8.39
C PRO A 57 -2.00 15.01 -9.07
N GLY A 58 -3.01 14.43 -8.43
CA GLY A 58 -4.37 14.32 -8.97
C GLY A 58 -4.56 13.21 -10.01
N SER A 59 -3.60 12.29 -10.12
CA SER A 59 -3.64 11.21 -11.12
C SER A 59 -4.14 9.87 -10.57
N ALA A 60 -4.75 9.86 -9.38
CA ALA A 60 -5.08 8.61 -8.71
C ALA A 60 -6.16 7.80 -9.45
N ASP A 61 -7.17 8.47 -10.00
CA ASP A 61 -8.29 7.82 -10.71
C ASP A 61 -7.82 7.10 -11.99
N GLN A 62 -6.82 7.64 -12.68
CA GLN A 62 -6.28 7.04 -13.92
C GLN A 62 -5.31 5.88 -13.63
N ASN A 63 -4.84 5.73 -12.39
CA ASN A 63 -3.77 4.80 -12.01
C ASN A 63 -4.21 3.78 -10.94
N SER A 64 -5.50 3.47 -10.84
CA SER A 64 -6.08 2.60 -9.82
C SER A 64 -5.41 1.21 -9.73
N ASN A 65 -5.14 0.54 -10.85
CA ASN A 65 -4.46 -0.76 -10.87
C ASN A 65 -3.03 -0.68 -10.32
N LEU A 66 -2.32 0.40 -10.66
CA LEU A 66 -0.95 0.63 -10.20
C LEU A 66 -0.94 0.91 -8.68
N ILE A 67 -1.92 1.67 -8.20
CA ILE A 67 -2.13 1.95 -6.77
C ILE A 67 -2.41 0.66 -6.00
N VAL A 68 -3.23 -0.25 -6.54
CA VAL A 68 -3.48 -1.56 -5.91
C VAL A 68 -2.19 -2.36 -5.82
N GLY A 69 -1.44 -2.50 -6.91
CA GLY A 69 -0.16 -3.23 -6.93
C GLY A 69 0.88 -2.66 -5.96
N MET A 70 1.12 -1.35 -6.03
CA MET A 70 2.04 -0.63 -5.13
C MET A 70 1.58 -0.69 -3.67
N GLY A 71 0.28 -0.56 -3.42
CA GLY A 71 -0.30 -0.66 -2.08
C GLY A 71 -0.12 -2.05 -1.48
N CYS A 72 -0.37 -3.09 -2.27
CA CYS A 72 -0.09 -4.47 -1.88
C CYS A 72 1.39 -4.68 -1.58
N TYR A 73 2.29 -4.15 -2.42
CA TYR A 73 3.73 -4.18 -2.16
C TYR A 73 4.11 -3.50 -0.84
N LEU A 74 3.62 -2.28 -0.59
CA LEU A 74 3.89 -1.55 0.65
C LEU A 74 3.38 -2.32 1.88
N GLY A 75 2.20 -2.94 1.82
CA GLY A 75 1.69 -3.76 2.91
C GLY A 75 2.52 -5.02 3.15
N GLU A 76 2.95 -5.67 2.08
CA GLU A 76 3.83 -6.84 2.13
C GLU A 76 5.24 -6.50 2.68
N VAL A 77 5.75 -5.29 2.45
CA VAL A 77 6.97 -4.75 3.09
C VAL A 77 6.75 -4.61 4.60
N VAL A 78 5.63 -4.01 5.02
CA VAL A 78 5.29 -3.86 6.45
C VAL A 78 5.15 -5.23 7.13
N ILE A 79 4.43 -6.17 6.52
CA ILE A 79 4.23 -7.53 7.06
C ILE A 79 5.57 -8.27 7.23
N ARG A 80 6.47 -8.20 6.24
CA ARG A 80 7.78 -8.88 6.35
C ARG A 80 8.67 -8.25 7.41
N ALA A 81 8.64 -6.92 7.56
CA ALA A 81 9.50 -6.21 8.50
C ALA A 81 9.00 -6.26 9.95
N HIS A 82 7.68 -6.34 10.15
CA HIS A 82 7.06 -6.15 11.47
C HIS A 82 6.05 -7.24 11.86
N GLY A 83 5.80 -8.23 11.00
CA GLY A 83 4.73 -9.20 11.18
C GLY A 83 3.35 -8.62 10.86
N GLY A 84 2.31 -9.40 11.19
CA GLY A 84 0.92 -9.04 10.92
C GLY A 84 0.31 -9.74 9.72
N ALA A 85 -0.92 -9.37 9.40
CA ALA A 85 -1.71 -9.98 8.33
C ALA A 85 -2.66 -8.97 7.67
N TRP A 86 -2.97 -9.22 6.40
CA TRP A 86 -4.01 -8.50 5.68
C TRP A 86 -5.40 -8.77 6.28
N ARG A 87 -6.20 -7.70 6.34
CA ARG A 87 -7.64 -7.72 6.66
C ARG A 87 -8.35 -6.87 5.61
N ALA A 88 -9.16 -7.53 4.76
CA ALA A 88 -9.96 -6.88 3.73
C ALA A 88 -11.32 -6.40 4.25
N ASP A 89 -11.80 -7.00 5.33
CA ASP A 89 -13.10 -6.74 5.94
C ASP A 89 -12.94 -5.76 7.10
N GLU A 90 -13.09 -4.48 6.83
CA GLU A 90 -13.29 -3.48 7.88
C GLU A 90 -14.50 -2.62 7.54
N GLU A 91 -15.61 -2.89 8.24
CA GLU A 91 -16.87 -2.13 8.33
C GLU A 91 -16.69 -0.59 8.49
N PHE A 92 -15.47 -0.10 8.69
CA PHE A 92 -15.16 1.27 9.10
C PHE A 92 -14.22 2.02 8.16
N PHE A 93 -13.52 1.35 7.25
CA PHE A 93 -12.54 1.99 6.38
C PHE A 93 -12.60 1.34 5.01
N HIS A 94 -13.05 2.08 3.99
CA HIS A 94 -13.25 1.60 2.62
C HIS A 94 -11.95 1.15 1.89
N SER A 95 -10.91 0.72 2.61
CA SER A 95 -9.61 0.29 2.12
C SER A 95 -9.05 -0.85 3.01
N PRO A 96 -8.48 -1.91 2.42
CA PRO A 96 -7.86 -3.02 3.15
C PRO A 96 -6.74 -2.55 4.09
N ALA A 97 -6.70 -3.17 5.27
CA ALA A 97 -5.71 -2.89 6.30
C ALA A 97 -4.66 -4.01 6.39
N VAL A 98 -3.44 -3.63 6.75
CA VAL A 98 -2.46 -4.55 7.35
C VAL A 98 -2.52 -4.34 8.86
N VAL A 99 -2.88 -5.40 9.58
CA VAL A 99 -2.98 -5.43 11.05
C VAL A 99 -1.73 -6.11 11.61
N ILE A 100 -0.98 -5.39 12.42
CA ILE A 100 0.26 -5.86 13.05
C ILE A 100 -0.08 -6.43 14.43
N GLU A 101 0.18 -7.72 14.63
CA GLU A 101 -0.10 -8.43 15.88
C GLU A 101 1.03 -8.24 16.89
N GLY A 102 0.71 -8.24 18.19
CA GLY A 102 1.70 -8.37 19.27
C GLY A 102 1.81 -7.20 20.24
N LYS A 103 1.44 -5.96 19.87
CA LYS A 103 1.35 -4.80 20.80
C LYS A 103 0.43 -3.72 20.20
N LEU A 104 -0.57 -3.25 20.95
CA LEU A 104 -1.60 -2.25 20.55
C LEU A 104 -1.95 -2.36 19.06
N GLN A 105 -2.89 -3.25 18.69
CA GLN A 105 -3.21 -3.62 17.31
C GLN A 105 -3.09 -2.44 16.34
N THR A 106 -1.92 -2.34 15.70
CA THR A 106 -1.61 -1.20 14.86
C THR A 106 -2.10 -1.53 13.47
N ARG A 107 -3.02 -0.70 12.98
CA ARG A 107 -3.57 -0.82 11.64
C ARG A 107 -2.87 0.15 10.73
N THR A 108 -2.47 -0.34 9.57
CA THR A 108 -1.89 0.45 8.48
C THR A 108 -2.76 0.27 7.25
N PHE A 109 -2.88 1.30 6.41
CA PHE A 109 -3.74 1.29 5.22
C PHE A 109 -2.90 1.55 3.95
N PRO A 110 -2.10 0.57 3.49
CA PRO A 110 -1.11 0.77 2.44
C PRO A 110 -1.70 1.32 1.13
N LEU A 111 -2.84 0.78 0.67
CA LEU A 111 -3.48 1.23 -0.56
C LEU A 111 -3.94 2.69 -0.46
N SER A 112 -4.53 3.07 0.68
CA SER A 112 -4.91 4.46 0.94
C SER A 112 -3.70 5.39 0.97
N ARG A 113 -2.54 4.91 1.44
CA ARG A 113 -1.30 5.72 1.46
C ARG A 113 -0.76 5.94 0.06
N VAL A 114 -0.72 4.90 -0.77
CA VAL A 114 -0.31 5.04 -2.17
C VAL A 114 -1.30 5.91 -2.94
N TRP A 115 -2.61 5.75 -2.74
CA TRP A 115 -3.60 6.63 -3.35
C TRP A 115 -3.35 8.10 -3.02
N ARG A 116 -3.10 8.43 -1.73
CA ARG A 116 -2.76 9.80 -1.31
C ARG A 116 -1.47 10.30 -1.94
N ARG A 117 -0.50 9.43 -2.20
CA ARG A 117 0.75 9.78 -2.89
C ARG A 117 0.51 10.18 -4.34
N PHE A 118 -0.38 9.48 -5.06
CA PHE A 118 -0.80 9.84 -6.41
C PHE A 118 -1.69 11.10 -6.43
N GLU A 119 -2.53 11.26 -5.42
CA GLU A 119 -3.49 12.38 -5.39
C GLU A 119 -2.82 13.69 -4.95
N TYR A 120 -2.01 13.65 -3.91
CA TYR A 120 -1.54 14.86 -3.21
C TYR A 120 -0.01 15.06 -3.30
N GLY A 121 0.73 14.13 -3.92
CA GLY A 121 2.16 14.29 -4.18
C GLY A 121 3.08 13.90 -3.01
N ILE A 122 4.33 14.38 -3.07
CA ILE A 122 5.48 13.92 -2.25
C ILE A 122 5.31 14.10 -0.74
N GLU A 123 4.45 15.01 -0.30
CA GLU A 123 4.07 15.15 1.13
C GLU A 123 3.46 13.86 1.72
N HIS A 124 3.04 12.94 0.84
CA HIS A 124 2.58 11.60 1.19
C HIS A 124 3.60 10.50 0.83
N SER A 125 4.91 10.81 0.91
CA SER A 125 6.00 9.87 0.66
C SER A 125 5.80 8.53 1.36
N LEU A 126 6.06 7.45 0.61
CA LEU A 126 5.98 6.08 1.11
C LEU A 126 7.12 5.78 2.09
N VAL A 127 8.31 6.34 1.85
CA VAL A 127 9.46 6.25 2.76
C VAL A 127 9.15 6.93 4.10
N ALA A 128 8.63 8.17 4.06
CA ALA A 128 8.28 8.91 5.28
C ALA A 128 7.19 8.15 6.07
N TYR A 129 6.16 7.68 5.38
CA TYR A 129 5.11 6.87 5.98
C TYR A 129 5.63 5.61 6.66
N TYR A 130 6.48 4.83 5.99
CA TYR A 130 7.08 3.63 6.59
C TYR A 130 7.94 4.00 7.82
N GLY A 131 8.68 5.10 7.76
CA GLY A 131 9.44 5.63 8.89
C GLY A 131 8.57 5.91 10.12
N ASP A 132 7.38 6.46 9.91
CA ASP A 132 6.40 6.73 10.98
C ASP A 132 5.78 5.45 11.56
N VAL A 133 5.44 4.47 10.71
CA VAL A 133 4.99 3.14 11.14
C VAL A 133 6.05 2.49 12.01
N ARG A 134 7.30 2.42 11.53
CA ARG A 134 8.43 1.84 12.28
C ARG A 134 8.64 2.53 13.63
N ARG A 135 8.57 3.87 13.65
CA ARG A 135 8.73 4.65 14.90
C ARG A 135 7.61 4.37 15.88
N THR A 136 6.37 4.26 15.39
CA THR A 136 5.20 3.94 16.22
C THR A 136 5.36 2.57 16.86
N LEU A 137 5.73 1.56 16.08
CA LEU A 137 5.92 0.19 16.57
C LEU A 137 7.10 0.07 17.56
N SER A 138 8.16 0.85 17.38
CA SER A 138 9.31 0.85 18.31
C SER A 138 9.01 1.41 19.70
N ARG A 139 7.89 2.13 19.86
CA ARG A 139 7.47 2.78 21.12
C ARG A 139 6.48 1.92 21.92
N LEU A 140 6.04 0.80 21.37
CA LEU A 140 5.16 -0.18 21.99
C LEU A 140 6.00 -1.31 22.60
#